data_AF-A0A7L3G5I6-F1
#
_entry.id   AF-A0A7L3G5I6-F1
#
_cell.length_a   1.000
_cell.length_b   1.000
_cell.length_c   1.000
_cell.angle_alpha   90.00
_cell.angle_beta   90.00
_cell.angle_gamma   90.00
#
_symmetry.space_group_name_H-M   'P 1'
#
loop_
_entity.id
_entity.type
_entity.pdbx_description
1 polymer ?
#
loop_
_entity_poly.entity_id
_entity_poly.type
_entity_poly.pdbx_seq_one_letter_code
_entity_poly.pdbx_strand_id
1 'polypeptide(L)'
;PRSPRSPSNGSSRKLSVDEMYLSDTGGQYLDGTTDITRTVHWGVPPPLQKGPAPSEAYTRVLMGNIDLSRLVFPPNTAGGTVESFARRALWDVGLNYGHGTGHGIGNFLSVHEWPVGFQSNNVPLAAGMFTSIEPGYYRDGEFGIRIEDVALVVEAQTK
;
A
#
# COMPACT_ATOMS: atom_id res chain seq x y z
N PRO A 1 12.05 0.99 8.96
CA PRO A 1 10.66 0.47 9.06
C PRO A 1 10.65 -0.87 9.80
N ARG A 2 10.09 -0.92 11.01
CA ARG A 2 9.96 -2.20 11.73
C ARG A 2 8.89 -3.03 11.02
N SER A 3 9.17 -4.29 10.72
CA SER A 3 8.12 -5.24 10.31
C SER A 3 7.00 -5.24 11.36
N PRO A 4 5.76 -5.55 11.00
CA PRO A 4 4.74 -5.89 11.98
C PRO A 4 5.33 -6.95 12.92
N ARG A 5 5.28 -6.70 14.24
CA ARG A 5 5.74 -7.68 15.23
C ARG A 5 4.77 -8.86 15.21
N SER A 6 5.29 -10.09 15.24
CA SER A 6 4.46 -11.28 15.48
C SER A 6 3.62 -11.06 16.75
N PRO A 7 2.30 -11.24 16.69
CA PRO A 7 1.44 -11.01 17.84
C PRO A 7 1.82 -11.95 18.99
N SER A 8 1.80 -11.41 20.21
CA SER A 8 2.04 -12.16 21.45
C SER A 8 1.07 -11.64 22.52
N ASN A 9 0.73 -12.47 23.50
CA ASN A 9 -0.13 -12.02 24.61
C ASN A 9 0.49 -10.83 25.37
N GLY A 10 1.82 -10.72 25.41
CA GLY A 10 2.53 -9.60 26.04
C GLY A 10 2.50 -8.29 25.24
N SER A 11 2.16 -8.34 23.94
CA SER A 11 2.06 -7.19 23.05
C SER A 11 0.63 -6.91 22.59
N SER A 12 -0.36 -7.64 23.11
CA SER A 12 -1.78 -7.47 22.79
C SER A 12 -2.30 -6.16 23.38
N ARG A 13 -2.62 -5.21 22.50
CA ARG A 13 -3.22 -3.93 22.88
C ARG A 13 -4.74 -4.01 22.70
N LYS A 14 -5.50 -3.37 23.59
CA LYS A 14 -6.94 -3.18 23.38
C LYS A 14 -7.15 -2.13 22.30
N LEU A 15 -8.11 -2.39 21.41
CA LEU A 15 -8.55 -1.39 20.44
C LEU A 15 -9.20 -0.20 21.19
N SER A 16 -9.02 0.99 20.63
CA SER A 16 -9.59 2.24 21.13
C SER A 16 -10.19 3.04 19.97
N VAL A 17 -11.12 3.93 20.29
CA VAL A 17 -11.65 4.92 19.34
C VAL A 17 -10.72 6.13 19.18
N ASP A 18 -9.72 6.27 20.05
CA ASP A 18 -8.76 7.38 20.07
C ASP A 18 -7.47 7.08 19.29
N GLU A 19 -7.35 5.87 18.73
CA GLU A 19 -6.16 5.41 18.03
C GLU A 19 -6.49 4.95 16.61
N MET A 20 -5.54 5.14 15.70
CA MET A 20 -5.60 4.57 14.36
C MET A 20 -5.46 3.04 14.44
N TYR A 21 -6.30 2.32 13.72
CA TYR A 21 -6.21 0.88 13.55
C TYR A 21 -5.87 0.54 12.11
N LEU A 22 -4.80 -0.23 11.92
CA LEU A 22 -4.38 -0.76 10.64
C LEU A 22 -4.56 -2.29 10.69
N SER A 23 -5.30 -2.82 9.72
CA SER A 23 -5.51 -4.24 9.52
C SER A 23 -4.97 -4.61 8.15
N ASP A 24 -3.99 -5.50 8.14
CA ASP A 24 -3.34 -6.08 6.97
C ASP A 24 -3.56 -7.57 7.00
N THR A 25 -4.32 -8.06 6.02
CA THR A 25 -4.87 -9.40 6.07
C THR A 25 -4.96 -10.00 4.69
N GLY A 26 -4.80 -11.30 4.63
CA GLY A 26 -4.91 -12.07 3.39
C GLY A 26 -5.44 -13.46 3.64
N GLY A 27 -5.74 -14.16 2.54
CA GLY A 27 -6.35 -15.48 2.55
C GLY A 27 -5.91 -16.29 1.33
N GLN A 28 -5.99 -17.61 1.47
CA GLN A 28 -5.65 -18.56 0.43
C GLN A 28 -6.90 -19.39 0.11
N TYR A 29 -7.26 -19.41 -1.16
CA TYR A 29 -8.45 -20.08 -1.66
C TYR A 29 -8.09 -20.86 -2.92
N LEU A 30 -8.87 -21.89 -3.25
CA LEU A 30 -8.62 -22.71 -4.45
C LEU A 30 -8.65 -21.89 -5.75
N ASP A 31 -9.28 -20.72 -5.72
CA ASP A 31 -9.47 -19.77 -6.81
C ASP A 31 -8.57 -18.53 -6.71
N GLY A 32 -7.71 -18.41 -5.68
CA GLY A 32 -6.76 -17.31 -5.62
C GLY A 32 -6.14 -17.02 -4.26
N THR A 33 -5.28 -16.00 -4.27
CA THR A 33 -4.66 -15.41 -3.08
C THR A 33 -5.18 -13.99 -2.92
N THR A 34 -5.51 -13.58 -1.70
CA THR A 34 -5.92 -12.20 -1.40
C THR A 34 -4.90 -11.52 -0.50
N ASP A 35 -4.73 -10.21 -0.70
CA ASP A 35 -3.95 -9.33 0.17
C ASP A 35 -4.65 -7.98 0.26
N ILE A 36 -4.90 -7.50 1.47
CA ILE A 36 -5.66 -6.26 1.68
C ILE A 36 -5.28 -5.61 3.01
N THR A 37 -4.90 -4.33 2.91
CA THR A 37 -4.73 -3.44 4.06
C THR A 37 -5.78 -2.35 4.08
N ARG A 38 -6.40 -2.15 5.24
CA ARG A 38 -7.23 -0.99 5.56
C ARG A 38 -6.77 -0.32 6.83
N THR A 39 -6.77 1.00 6.81
CA THR A 39 -6.54 1.83 7.98
C THR A 39 -7.82 2.60 8.31
N VAL A 40 -8.24 2.54 9.57
CA VAL A 40 -9.46 3.18 10.07
C VAL A 40 -9.22 3.89 11.39
N HIS A 41 -10.08 4.85 11.69
CA HIS A 41 -10.17 5.51 13.00
C HIS A 41 -11.65 5.65 13.34
N TRP A 42 -12.05 5.26 14.56
CA TRP A 42 -13.46 5.26 14.96
C TRP A 42 -13.91 6.50 15.73
N GLY A 43 -12.97 7.36 16.15
CA GLY A 43 -13.24 8.66 16.75
C GLY A 43 -12.69 9.83 15.92
N VAL A 44 -12.26 10.89 16.60
CA VAL A 44 -11.56 12.03 15.99
C VAL A 44 -10.06 11.93 16.33
N PRO A 45 -9.14 11.85 15.35
CA PRO A 45 -7.72 11.79 15.64
C PRO A 45 -7.26 13.06 16.36
N PRO A 46 -6.42 12.95 17.41
CA PRO A 46 -5.93 14.11 18.13
C PRO A 46 -5.05 14.98 17.23
N PRO A 47 -5.05 16.31 17.41
CA PRO A 47 -4.11 17.19 16.73
C PRO A 47 -2.68 16.88 17.16
N LEU A 48 -1.76 16.86 16.20
CA LEU A 48 -0.34 16.63 16.45
C LEU A 48 0.39 17.94 16.67
N GLN A 49 1.35 17.97 17.60
CA GLN A 49 2.17 19.16 17.86
C GLN A 49 3.15 19.49 16.72
N LYS A 50 3.58 18.47 15.96
CA LYS A 50 4.51 18.56 14.83
C LYS A 50 4.08 17.57 13.75
N GLY A 51 4.46 17.80 12.49
CA GLY A 51 4.19 16.90 11.36
C GLY A 51 2.74 16.89 10.88
N PRO A 52 2.43 16.09 9.84
CA PRO A 52 1.10 16.08 9.22
C PRO A 52 0.06 15.47 10.17
N ALA A 53 -1.16 16.02 10.17
CA ALA A 53 -2.27 15.39 10.86
C ALA A 53 -2.54 13.98 10.29
N PRO A 54 -3.07 13.02 11.08
CA PRO A 54 -3.36 11.67 10.58
C PRO A 54 -4.28 11.66 9.35
N SER A 55 -5.25 12.58 9.31
CA SER A 55 -6.16 12.75 8.16
C SER A 55 -5.45 13.28 6.90
N GLU A 56 -4.50 14.20 7.05
CA GLU A 56 -3.68 14.69 5.94
C GLU A 56 -2.80 13.57 5.38
N ALA A 57 -2.07 12.88 6.27
CA ALA A 57 -1.23 11.75 5.86
C ALA A 57 -2.06 10.65 5.17
N TYR A 58 -3.25 10.34 5.71
CA TYR A 58 -4.17 9.36 5.12
C TYR A 58 -4.61 9.77 3.72
N THR A 59 -5.01 11.03 3.56
CA THR A 59 -5.45 11.56 2.27
C THR A 59 -4.32 11.50 1.23
N ARG A 60 -3.07 11.81 1.62
CA ARG A 60 -1.93 11.71 0.71
C ARG A 60 -1.61 10.27 0.31
N VAL A 61 -1.71 9.32 1.24
CA VAL A 61 -1.60 7.89 0.93
C VAL A 61 -2.70 7.46 -0.03
N LEU A 62 -3.95 7.90 0.20
CA LEU A 62 -5.09 7.62 -0.67
C LEU A 62 -4.91 8.22 -2.07
N MET A 63 -4.42 9.45 -2.18
CA MET A 63 -4.09 10.08 -3.46
C MET A 63 -3.10 9.22 -4.23
N GLY A 64 -2.01 8.78 -3.59
CA GLY A 64 -1.03 7.90 -4.22
C GLY A 64 -1.60 6.56 -4.69
N ASN A 65 -2.46 5.93 -3.87
CA ASN A 65 -3.13 4.68 -4.22
C ASN A 65 -4.03 4.87 -5.46
N ILE A 66 -4.84 5.94 -5.49
CA ILE A 66 -5.73 6.27 -6.60
C ILE A 66 -4.94 6.63 -7.86
N ASP A 67 -3.90 7.46 -7.73
CA ASP A 67 -3.10 7.95 -8.84
C ASP A 67 -2.44 6.79 -9.59
N LEU A 68 -1.89 5.81 -8.87
CA LEU A 68 -1.31 4.62 -9.48
C LEU A 68 -2.38 3.65 -10.02
N SER A 69 -3.48 3.44 -9.29
CA SER A 69 -4.55 2.52 -9.72
C SER A 69 -5.25 2.97 -11.00
N ARG A 70 -5.24 4.27 -11.30
CA ARG A 70 -5.86 4.86 -12.50
C ARG A 70 -4.86 5.12 -13.64
N LEU A 71 -3.59 4.80 -13.42
CA LEU A 71 -2.54 5.15 -14.36
C LEU A 71 -2.67 4.35 -15.67
N VAL A 72 -2.68 5.08 -16.79
CA VAL A 72 -2.49 4.49 -18.12
C VAL A 72 -1.03 4.67 -18.51
N PHE A 73 -0.36 3.59 -18.89
CA PHE A 73 1.07 3.59 -19.21
C PHE A 73 1.37 2.79 -20.50
N PRO A 74 2.46 3.09 -21.22
CA PRO A 74 2.85 2.33 -22.41
C PRO A 74 3.20 0.86 -22.09
N PRO A 75 3.02 -0.08 -23.05
CA PRO A 75 3.50 -1.44 -22.87
C PRO A 75 5.02 -1.47 -22.62
N ASN A 76 5.49 -2.52 -21.94
CA ASN A 76 6.90 -2.68 -21.52
C ASN A 76 7.39 -1.63 -20.51
N THR A 77 6.49 -0.94 -19.80
CA THR A 77 6.85 -0.06 -18.68
C THR A 77 7.15 -0.88 -17.43
N ALA A 78 8.32 -0.66 -16.81
CA ALA A 78 8.67 -1.26 -15.52
C ALA A 78 7.87 -0.63 -14.37
N GLY A 79 7.48 -1.41 -13.36
CA GLY A 79 6.78 -0.88 -12.19
C GLY A 79 7.56 0.24 -11.49
N GLY A 80 8.88 0.09 -11.38
CA GLY A 80 9.75 1.15 -10.82
C GLY A 80 9.66 2.50 -11.56
N THR A 81 9.30 2.52 -12.85
CA THR A 81 9.10 3.77 -13.62
C THR A 81 7.85 4.52 -13.16
N VAL A 82 6.80 3.79 -12.77
CA VAL A 82 5.50 4.36 -12.38
C VAL A 82 5.34 4.50 -10.86
N GLU A 83 6.31 4.01 -10.08
CA GLU A 83 6.26 4.03 -8.62
C GLU A 83 6.09 5.45 -8.04
N SER A 84 6.67 6.46 -8.71
CA SER A 84 6.60 7.85 -8.27
C SER A 84 5.17 8.41 -8.20
N PHE A 85 4.22 7.86 -8.97
CA PHE A 85 2.82 8.28 -8.92
C PHE A 85 2.17 7.97 -7.56
N ALA A 86 2.54 6.85 -6.93
CA ALA A 86 2.07 6.52 -5.58
C ALA A 86 2.75 7.34 -4.48
N ARG A 87 3.94 7.90 -4.76
CA ARG A 87 4.75 8.64 -3.78
C ARG A 87 4.57 10.14 -3.85
N ARG A 88 4.18 10.68 -5.01
CA ARG A 88 4.16 12.12 -5.32
C ARG A 88 3.47 12.95 -4.23
N ALA A 89 2.26 12.58 -3.84
CA ALA A 89 1.48 13.35 -2.85
C ALA A 89 2.15 13.43 -1.47
N LEU A 90 2.93 12.41 -1.08
CA LEU A 90 3.74 12.45 0.15
C LEU A 90 5.03 13.26 -0.05
N TRP A 91 5.69 13.10 -1.19
CA TRP A 91 6.92 13.84 -1.52
C TRP A 91 6.70 15.35 -1.58
N ASP A 92 5.55 15.81 -2.06
CA ASP A 92 5.19 17.24 -2.12
C ASP A 92 5.24 17.95 -0.75
N VAL A 93 5.21 17.18 0.35
CA VAL A 93 5.35 17.69 1.73
C VAL A 93 6.53 17.08 2.49
N GLY A 94 7.50 16.49 1.77
CA GLY A 94 8.70 15.93 2.35
C GLY A 94 8.48 14.65 3.17
N LEU A 95 7.38 13.93 2.93
CA LEU A 95 7.08 12.64 3.55
C LEU A 95 7.43 11.49 2.60
N ASN A 96 7.65 10.29 3.14
CA ASN A 96 7.91 9.09 2.36
C ASN A 96 7.56 7.81 3.15
N TYR A 97 7.52 6.65 2.47
CA TYR A 97 7.44 5.32 3.09
C TYR A 97 8.62 4.44 2.70
N GLY A 98 9.05 3.61 3.65
CA GLY A 98 10.29 2.82 3.57
C GLY A 98 10.13 1.39 3.04
N HIS A 99 9.12 1.13 2.22
CA HIS A 99 8.92 -0.14 1.51
C HIS A 99 8.56 0.13 0.04
N GLY A 100 8.52 -0.91 -0.79
CA GLY A 100 8.06 -0.80 -2.18
C GLY A 100 6.57 -0.52 -2.27
N THR A 101 6.11 -0.01 -3.40
CA THR A 101 4.68 0.35 -3.59
C THR A 101 3.75 -0.84 -3.79
N GLY A 102 4.31 -2.02 -4.09
CA GLY A 102 3.56 -3.26 -4.21
C GLY A 102 4.43 -4.39 -4.74
N HIS A 103 3.81 -5.56 -4.90
CA HIS A 103 4.41 -6.80 -5.35
C HIS A 103 3.42 -7.65 -6.15
N GLY A 104 3.92 -8.63 -6.91
CA GLY A 104 3.07 -9.61 -7.58
C GLY A 104 2.26 -10.47 -6.60
N ILE A 105 1.07 -10.88 -7.03
CA ILE A 105 0.19 -11.82 -6.30
C ILE A 105 0.05 -13.11 -7.12
N GLY A 106 0.46 -14.24 -6.55
CA GLY A 106 0.29 -15.55 -7.19
C GLY A 106 -1.13 -16.10 -7.03
N ASN A 107 -1.59 -16.89 -8.00
CA ASN A 107 -2.92 -17.53 -7.94
C ASN A 107 -2.87 -18.83 -7.12
N PHE A 108 -3.44 -18.81 -5.91
CA PHE A 108 -3.37 -19.89 -4.92
C PHE A 108 -1.91 -20.31 -4.65
N LEU A 109 -1.03 -19.31 -4.58
CA LEU A 109 0.41 -19.42 -4.46
C LEU A 109 0.94 -18.30 -3.55
N SER A 110 2.21 -17.91 -3.70
CA SER A 110 2.83 -16.88 -2.87
C SER A 110 2.06 -15.57 -2.96
N VAL A 111 1.75 -14.99 -1.78
CA VAL A 111 1.21 -13.62 -1.71
C VAL A 111 2.24 -12.59 -2.18
N HIS A 112 3.53 -12.89 -2.03
CA HIS A 112 4.63 -12.12 -2.62
C HIS A 112 5.25 -12.92 -3.77
N GLU A 113 4.79 -12.70 -5.00
CA GLU A 113 5.25 -13.42 -6.18
C GLU A 113 6.19 -12.56 -7.06
N TRP A 114 7.46 -12.94 -7.09
CA TRP A 114 8.44 -12.37 -8.03
C TRP A 114 8.26 -13.03 -9.41
N PRO A 115 8.45 -12.33 -10.57
CA PRO A 115 9.13 -11.05 -10.76
C PRO A 115 8.26 -9.80 -10.90
N VAL A 116 6.96 -9.85 -10.62
CA VAL A 116 6.08 -8.69 -10.75
C VAL A 116 6.24 -7.76 -9.54
N GLY A 117 6.23 -6.44 -9.78
CA GLY A 117 6.34 -5.44 -8.71
C GLY A 117 6.96 -4.12 -9.17
N PHE A 118 7.36 -3.29 -8.19
CA PHE A 118 7.82 -1.91 -8.40
C PHE A 118 9.31 -1.68 -8.07
N GLN A 119 10.07 -2.73 -7.77
CA GLN A 119 11.50 -2.68 -7.49
C GLN A 119 12.34 -2.70 -8.78
N SER A 120 13.62 -2.35 -8.66
CA SER A 120 14.53 -2.13 -9.80
C SER A 120 14.83 -3.37 -10.65
N ASN A 121 14.60 -4.57 -10.12
CA ASN A 121 14.83 -5.85 -10.79
C ASN A 121 13.52 -6.57 -11.19
N ASN A 122 12.37 -5.91 -11.08
CA ASN A 122 11.11 -6.46 -11.55
C ASN A 122 10.99 -6.37 -13.09
N VAL A 123 10.23 -7.30 -13.66
CA VAL A 123 9.93 -7.27 -15.09
C VAL A 123 8.91 -6.15 -15.42
N PRO A 124 8.82 -5.72 -16.68
CA PRO A 124 7.74 -4.83 -17.10
C PRO A 124 6.35 -5.35 -16.77
N LEU A 125 5.46 -4.44 -16.40
CA LEU A 125 4.05 -4.76 -16.15
C LEU A 125 3.38 -5.13 -17.48
N ALA A 126 2.68 -6.26 -17.50
CA ALA A 126 1.99 -6.79 -18.66
C ALA A 126 0.55 -7.19 -18.32
N ALA A 127 -0.34 -7.15 -19.31
CA ALA A 127 -1.73 -7.52 -19.13
C ALA A 127 -1.87 -8.94 -18.56
N GLY A 128 -2.79 -9.12 -17.61
CA GLY A 128 -3.00 -10.39 -16.91
C GLY A 128 -2.17 -10.55 -15.63
N MET A 129 -1.20 -9.68 -15.36
CA MET A 129 -0.46 -9.69 -14.10
C MET A 129 -1.29 -9.08 -12.96
N PHE A 130 -1.28 -9.74 -11.81
CA PHE A 130 -1.82 -9.21 -10.55
C PHE A 130 -0.69 -8.59 -9.73
N THR A 131 -0.95 -7.40 -9.17
CA THR A 131 -0.03 -6.70 -8.25
C THR A 131 -0.81 -6.04 -7.12
N SER A 132 -0.24 -5.99 -5.92
CA SER A 132 -0.72 -5.06 -4.90
C SER A 132 -0.38 -3.61 -5.29
N ILE A 133 -1.19 -2.67 -4.82
CA ILE A 133 -0.92 -1.22 -4.80
C ILE A 133 -1.15 -0.76 -3.37
N GLU A 134 -0.09 -0.59 -2.62
CA GLU A 134 -0.11 -0.50 -1.16
C GLU A 134 0.71 0.66 -0.57
N PRO A 135 0.58 1.91 -1.06
CA PRO A 135 1.30 3.02 -0.45
C PRO A 135 0.95 3.18 1.02
N GLY A 136 1.91 3.71 1.78
CA GLY A 136 1.75 3.91 3.21
C GLY A 136 2.45 5.15 3.74
N TYR A 137 2.28 5.40 5.03
CA TYR A 137 3.03 6.37 5.80
C TYR A 137 3.06 5.92 7.26
N TYR A 138 4.23 5.97 7.88
CA TYR A 138 4.42 5.50 9.26
C TYR A 138 5.15 6.56 10.05
N ARG A 139 4.56 6.91 11.19
CA ARG A 139 5.14 7.84 12.14
C ARG A 139 5.49 7.09 13.41
N ASP A 140 6.78 6.94 13.65
CA ASP A 140 7.31 6.11 14.72
C ASP A 140 6.71 6.46 16.08
N GLY A 141 6.15 5.46 16.74
CA GLY A 141 5.54 5.60 18.07
C GLY A 141 4.16 6.27 18.10
N GLU A 142 3.64 6.75 16.96
CA GLU A 142 2.37 7.47 16.89
C GLU A 142 1.30 6.69 16.12
N PHE A 143 1.43 6.57 14.79
CA PHE A 143 0.45 5.86 13.95
C PHE A 143 1.08 5.34 12.65
N GLY A 144 0.38 4.41 12.01
CA GLY A 144 0.70 3.90 10.68
C GLY A 144 -0.53 3.93 9.79
N ILE A 145 -0.31 4.17 8.51
CA ILE A 145 -1.33 4.16 7.47
C ILE A 145 -0.81 3.33 6.32
N ARG A 146 -1.66 2.45 5.80
CA ARG A 146 -1.51 1.84 4.49
C ARG A 146 -2.89 1.57 3.90
N ILE A 147 -2.99 1.75 2.59
CA ILE A 147 -4.20 1.49 1.81
C ILE A 147 -3.76 0.60 0.66
N GLU A 148 -4.26 -0.63 0.66
CA GLU A 148 -3.80 -1.67 -0.25
C GLU A 148 -4.95 -2.34 -0.95
N ASP A 149 -4.80 -2.50 -2.26
CA ASP A 149 -5.69 -3.30 -3.09
C ASP A 149 -4.87 -4.18 -4.04
N VAL A 150 -5.40 -5.35 -4.38
CA VAL A 150 -4.90 -6.14 -5.50
C VAL A 150 -5.50 -5.62 -6.79
N ALA A 151 -4.64 -5.22 -7.73
CA ALA A 151 -5.00 -4.72 -9.04
C ALA A 151 -4.57 -5.70 -10.15
N LEU A 152 -5.37 -5.74 -11.22
CA LEU A 152 -5.08 -6.47 -12.44
C LEU A 152 -4.61 -5.48 -13.51
N VAL A 153 -3.47 -5.75 -14.13
CA VAL A 153 -3.04 -5.00 -15.32
C VAL A 153 -3.93 -5.40 -16.50
N VAL A 154 -4.55 -4.42 -17.14
CA VAL A 154 -5.45 -4.60 -18.28
C VAL A 154 -5.05 -3.70 -19.44
N GLU A 155 -5.49 -4.05 -20.64
CA GLU A 155 -5.37 -3.18 -21.80
C GLU A 155 -6.25 -1.93 -21.63
N ALA A 156 -5.70 -0.77 -22.00
CA ALA A 156 -6.43 0.50 -22.00
C ALA A 156 -6.72 0.93 -23.44
N GLN A 157 -7.96 1.37 -23.71
CA GLN A 157 -8.28 2.00 -24.98
C GLN A 157 -7.67 3.42 -25.02
N THR A 158 -6.79 3.65 -25.98
CA THR A 158 -6.16 4.96 -26.23
C THR A 158 -6.63 5.54 -27.57
N LYS A 159 -6.42 6.84 -27.77
CA LYS A 159 -6.76 7.55 -29.02
C LYS A 159 -5.87 7.13 -30.19
#